data_AF-A0A7J5EP70-F1
#
_entry.id   AF-A0A7J5EP70-F1
#
_cell.length_a   1.000
_cell.length_b   1.000
_cell.length_c   1.000
_cell.angle_alpha   90.00
_cell.angle_beta   90.00
_cell.angle_gamma   90.00
#
_symmetry.space_group_name_H-M   'P 1'
#
loop_
_entity.id
_entity.type
_entity.pdbx_description
1 polymer ?
#
loop_
_entity_poly.entity_id
_entity_poly.type
_entity_poly.pdbx_seq_one_letter_code
_entity_poly.pdbx_strand_id
1 'polypeptide(L)'
;MNTSAQIAVNSKITPNLYQQLRDELDAWLGMTIQYKIVEMPIIISREFASLLEESAVSIAVQAAGTEPSKPLFCVVDFAVCTADDGTFIPKLIELQGFPSLYCYQLLLAETYSRVYDLHGFDPLLSGLDRETYLDYLSKAVYADADPSATFLVEIDPSLQKTRPDFIAFEKLIGLKTINIRDITRNGRSLFTTIDGRTTKIDRIFNRAILDEMDDLGVELNFSWNDDLDVAWAGHPSWYFKISKQTLPYLHHPSVPRTVFVSDLSSIPANLNDYVLKPLFSFAGKGVTVGPDSSHIEQIPDHDRSKWILQERVRYADCVPTPTGTNKVEIRIMLIWLPEAEKPLPVITLARTGRGDLMGARYNTMPWTGSGTCLTK
;
A
#
# COMPACT_ATOMS: atom_id res chain seq x y z
N MET A 1 -2.77 10.99 -16.65
CA MET A 1 -3.23 12.02 -15.68
C MET A 1 -4.25 12.92 -16.33
N ASN A 2 -5.26 13.41 -15.59
CA ASN A 2 -6.26 14.34 -16.12
C ASN A 2 -5.98 15.76 -15.61
N THR A 3 -4.98 16.41 -16.21
CA THR A 3 -4.45 17.72 -15.77
C THR A 3 -5.51 18.82 -15.77
N SER A 4 -6.37 18.87 -16.79
CA SER A 4 -7.44 19.88 -16.89
C SER A 4 -8.47 19.71 -15.77
N ALA A 5 -8.90 18.48 -15.48
CA ALA A 5 -9.81 18.21 -14.38
C ALA A 5 -9.15 18.49 -13.02
N GLN A 6 -7.87 18.15 -12.85
CA GLN A 6 -7.12 18.46 -11.63
C GLN A 6 -7.08 19.97 -11.36
N ILE A 7 -6.78 20.79 -12.37
CA ILE A 7 -6.77 22.26 -12.22
C ILE A 7 -8.16 22.77 -11.84
N ALA A 8 -9.21 22.27 -12.49
CA ALA A 8 -10.58 22.66 -12.20
C ALA A 8 -10.98 22.33 -10.75
N VAL A 9 -10.64 21.14 -10.25
CA VAL A 9 -10.87 20.74 -8.86
C VAL A 9 -10.09 21.63 -7.91
N ASN A 10 -8.79 21.81 -8.14
CA ASN A 10 -7.93 22.60 -7.28
C ASN A 10 -8.37 24.05 -7.15
N SER A 11 -8.93 24.63 -8.22
CA SER A 11 -9.41 26.01 -8.22
C SER A 11 -10.59 26.27 -7.27
N LYS A 12 -11.33 25.21 -6.88
CA LYS A 12 -12.46 25.29 -5.95
C LYS A 12 -12.05 25.16 -4.49
N ILE A 13 -10.88 24.58 -4.22
CA ILE A 13 -10.48 24.21 -2.86
C ILE A 13 -9.97 25.46 -2.13
N THR A 14 -10.57 25.72 -0.96
CA THR A 14 -10.18 26.83 -0.08
C THR A 14 -9.67 26.29 1.26
N PRO A 15 -8.93 27.08 2.05
CA PRO A 15 -8.54 26.68 3.40
C PRO A 15 -9.73 26.25 4.28
N ASN A 16 -10.89 26.89 4.13
CA ASN A 16 -12.11 26.53 4.87
C ASN A 16 -12.65 25.16 4.45
N LEU A 17 -12.70 24.86 3.15
CA LEU A 17 -13.13 23.54 2.67
C LEU A 17 -12.13 22.44 3.06
N TYR A 18 -10.83 22.73 3.06
CA TYR A 18 -9.83 21.79 3.55
C TYR A 18 -9.97 21.56 5.06
N GLN A 19 -10.24 22.59 5.86
CA GLN A 19 -10.54 22.42 7.29
C GLN A 19 -11.81 21.60 7.49
N GLN A 20 -12.87 21.85 6.71
CA GLN A 20 -14.10 21.06 6.76
C GLN A 20 -13.84 19.57 6.45
N LEU A 21 -13.01 19.26 5.43
CA LEU A 21 -12.59 17.89 5.14
C LEU A 21 -11.95 17.22 6.38
N ARG A 22 -11.03 17.94 7.04
CA ARG A 22 -10.35 17.45 8.25
C ARG A 22 -11.35 17.21 9.39
N ASP A 23 -12.23 18.16 9.63
CA ASP A 23 -13.22 18.09 10.71
C ASP A 23 -14.22 16.95 10.49
N GLU A 24 -14.69 16.74 9.26
CA GLU A 24 -15.59 15.63 8.93
C GLU A 24 -14.93 14.26 9.12
N LEU A 25 -13.66 14.11 8.72
CA LEU A 25 -12.91 12.88 8.95
C LEU A 25 -12.68 12.63 10.44
N ASP A 26 -12.24 13.65 11.18
CA ASP A 26 -11.97 13.54 12.61
C ASP A 26 -13.26 13.22 13.38
N ALA A 27 -14.39 13.85 13.03
CA ALA A 27 -15.69 13.58 13.62
C ALA A 27 -16.18 12.15 13.30
N TRP A 28 -16.03 11.71 12.06
CA TRP A 28 -16.42 10.34 11.67
C TRP A 28 -15.55 9.30 12.38
N LEU A 29 -14.25 9.54 12.52
CA LEU A 29 -13.32 8.61 13.18
C LEU A 29 -13.37 8.70 14.71
N GLY A 30 -13.82 9.82 15.28
CA GLY A 30 -13.70 10.08 16.71
C GLY A 30 -12.25 10.29 17.18
N MET A 31 -11.35 10.66 16.28
CA MET A 31 -9.94 10.92 16.57
C MET A 31 -9.30 11.80 15.50
N THR A 32 -8.21 12.48 15.85
CA THR A 32 -7.45 13.27 14.88
C THR A 32 -6.43 12.44 14.10
N ILE A 33 -6.46 12.60 12.77
CA ILE A 33 -5.49 11.99 11.87
C ILE A 33 -4.12 12.67 11.99
N GLN A 34 -3.10 11.90 12.40
CA GLN A 34 -1.78 12.42 12.75
C GLN A 34 -0.84 12.68 11.55
N TYR A 35 -1.19 12.19 10.36
CA TYR A 35 -0.43 12.46 9.15
C TYR A 35 -1.08 13.54 8.29
N LYS A 36 -0.28 14.10 7.38
CA LYS A 36 -0.75 15.12 6.45
C LYS A 36 -1.61 14.48 5.37
N ILE A 37 -2.88 14.85 5.37
CA ILE A 37 -3.81 14.59 4.28
C ILE A 37 -3.57 15.68 3.25
N VAL A 38 -3.44 15.32 1.97
CA VAL A 38 -3.31 16.33 0.93
C VAL A 38 -4.65 17.05 0.73
N GLU A 39 -4.58 18.32 0.38
CA GLU A 39 -5.73 19.21 0.26
C GLU A 39 -6.68 18.81 -0.88
N MET A 40 -6.24 17.97 -1.82
CA MET A 40 -6.97 17.58 -3.03
C MET A 40 -6.91 16.07 -3.27
N PRO A 41 -7.93 15.47 -3.88
CA PRO A 41 -7.76 14.17 -4.53
C PRO A 41 -6.86 14.29 -5.77
N ILE A 42 -6.23 13.18 -6.14
CA ILE A 42 -5.47 13.10 -7.40
C ILE A 42 -6.41 12.66 -8.52
N ILE A 43 -6.57 13.49 -9.55
CA ILE A 43 -7.48 13.18 -10.65
C ILE A 43 -6.73 12.45 -11.77
N ILE A 44 -7.17 11.22 -12.04
CA ILE A 44 -6.65 10.39 -13.12
C ILE A 44 -7.72 10.22 -14.20
N SER A 45 -7.28 10.06 -15.45
CA SER A 45 -8.20 9.75 -16.55
C SER A 45 -8.54 8.26 -16.52
N ARG A 46 -9.67 7.88 -17.13
CA ARG A 46 -10.08 6.46 -17.25
C ARG A 46 -9.01 5.62 -17.93
N GLU A 47 -8.38 6.14 -18.98
CA GLU A 47 -7.33 5.42 -19.72
C GLU A 47 -6.11 5.14 -18.83
N PHE A 48 -5.72 6.11 -18.00
CA PHE A 48 -4.58 5.92 -17.10
C PHE A 48 -4.92 5.02 -15.92
N ALA A 49 -6.16 5.08 -15.42
CA ALA A 49 -6.67 4.14 -14.42
C ALA A 49 -6.63 2.70 -14.95
N SER A 50 -7.16 2.46 -16.16
CA SER A 50 -7.10 1.14 -16.80
C SER A 50 -5.66 0.63 -16.99
N LEU A 51 -4.73 1.50 -17.42
CA LEU A 51 -3.33 1.14 -17.54
C LEU A 51 -2.70 0.74 -16.18
N LEU A 52 -3.02 1.47 -15.11
CA LEU A 52 -2.59 1.14 -13.75
C LEU A 52 -3.18 -0.21 -13.28
N GLU A 53 -4.47 -0.43 -13.52
CA GLU A 53 -5.18 -1.67 -13.18
C GLU A 53 -4.55 -2.89 -13.88
N GLU A 54 -4.40 -2.82 -15.21
CA GLU A 54 -3.79 -3.90 -16.01
C GLU A 54 -2.36 -4.19 -15.60
N SER A 55 -1.55 -3.13 -15.39
CA SER A 55 -0.16 -3.26 -14.95
C SER A 55 -0.09 -3.91 -13.56
N ALA A 56 -0.94 -3.48 -12.63
CA ALA A 56 -0.98 -4.00 -11.26
C ALA A 56 -1.35 -5.49 -11.24
N VAL A 57 -2.38 -5.88 -12.01
CA VAL A 57 -2.82 -7.28 -12.12
C VAL A 57 -1.72 -8.15 -12.71
N SER A 58 -1.12 -7.74 -13.84
CA SER A 58 -0.04 -8.50 -14.48
C SER A 58 1.15 -8.69 -13.54
N ILE A 59 1.57 -7.63 -12.85
CA ILE A 59 2.71 -7.69 -11.92
C ILE A 59 2.39 -8.56 -10.70
N ALA A 60 1.20 -8.44 -10.11
CA ALA A 60 0.79 -9.25 -8.97
C ALA A 60 0.72 -10.74 -9.30
N VAL A 61 0.23 -11.10 -10.50
CA VAL A 61 0.21 -12.48 -10.98
C VAL A 61 1.63 -13.03 -11.17
N GLN A 62 2.53 -12.27 -11.80
CA GLN A 62 3.92 -12.69 -11.95
C GLN A 62 4.64 -12.85 -10.61
N ALA A 63 4.39 -11.95 -9.65
CA ALA A 63 5.02 -11.99 -8.34
C ALA A 63 4.51 -13.13 -7.45
N ALA A 64 3.26 -13.55 -7.60
CA ALA A 64 2.76 -14.77 -6.97
C ALA A 64 3.41 -16.03 -7.57
N GLY A 65 3.89 -15.96 -8.81
CA GLY A 65 4.62 -17.02 -9.47
C GLY A 65 3.82 -18.33 -9.55
N THR A 66 4.49 -19.44 -9.23
CA THR A 66 3.88 -20.78 -9.20
C THR A 66 3.56 -21.25 -7.78
N GLU A 67 3.40 -20.31 -6.84
CA GLU A 67 3.10 -20.65 -5.45
C GLU A 67 1.79 -21.44 -5.35
N PRO A 68 1.69 -22.43 -4.44
CA PRO A 68 0.51 -23.27 -4.31
C PRO A 68 -0.72 -22.50 -3.80
N SER A 69 -0.51 -21.34 -3.18
CA SER A 69 -1.56 -20.42 -2.77
C SER A 69 -1.32 -19.03 -3.37
N LYS A 70 -2.36 -18.18 -3.34
CA LYS A 70 -2.33 -16.81 -3.86
C LYS A 70 -2.34 -15.79 -2.71
N PRO A 71 -1.74 -14.60 -2.88
CA PRO A 71 -1.85 -13.53 -1.89
C PRO A 71 -3.27 -12.96 -1.90
N LEU A 72 -4.02 -13.13 -0.81
CA LEU A 72 -5.39 -12.59 -0.72
C LEU A 72 -5.42 -11.07 -0.91
N PHE A 73 -4.36 -10.38 -0.47
CA PHE A 73 -4.18 -8.96 -0.65
C PHE A 73 -2.83 -8.70 -1.30
N CYS A 74 -2.81 -7.79 -2.26
CA CYS A 74 -1.60 -7.30 -2.89
C CYS A 74 -1.72 -5.80 -3.11
N VAL A 75 -0.63 -5.07 -2.99
CA VAL A 75 -0.57 -3.65 -3.32
C VAL A 75 0.61 -3.38 -4.23
N VAL A 76 0.39 -2.59 -5.27
CA VAL A 76 1.40 -2.21 -6.25
C VAL A 76 1.57 -0.70 -6.26
N ASP A 77 2.75 -0.21 -5.94
CA ASP A 77 3.08 1.21 -5.94
C ASP A 77 3.73 1.61 -7.25
N PHE A 78 3.12 2.56 -7.95
CA PHE A 78 3.63 3.12 -9.18
C PHE A 78 4.01 4.59 -9.01
N ALA A 79 5.21 4.95 -9.43
CA ALA A 79 5.50 6.32 -9.80
C ALA A 79 4.82 6.65 -11.13
N VAL A 80 4.32 7.87 -11.26
CA VAL A 80 3.93 8.40 -12.56
C VAL A 80 5.17 8.99 -13.23
N CYS A 81 5.48 8.49 -14.43
CA CYS A 81 6.63 8.90 -15.24
C CYS A 81 6.15 9.41 -16.61
N THR A 82 7.06 10.04 -17.35
CA THR A 82 6.82 10.48 -18.73
C THR A 82 7.59 9.57 -19.68
N ALA A 83 6.92 9.05 -20.70
CA ALA A 83 7.54 8.33 -21.81
C ALA A 83 8.20 9.32 -22.80
N ASP A 84 8.96 8.81 -23.76
CA ASP A 84 9.67 9.63 -24.75
C ASP A 84 8.73 10.49 -25.62
N ASP A 85 7.48 10.04 -25.82
CA ASP A 85 6.43 10.75 -26.56
C ASP A 85 5.65 11.76 -25.71
N GLY A 86 6.02 11.93 -24.43
CA GLY A 86 5.36 12.83 -23.49
C GLY A 86 4.14 12.23 -22.77
N THR A 87 3.74 10.99 -23.08
CA THR A 87 2.62 10.34 -22.40
C THR A 87 2.99 9.91 -20.98
N PHE A 88 2.00 9.86 -20.09
CA PHE A 88 2.22 9.38 -18.73
C PHE A 88 2.18 7.85 -18.68
N ILE A 89 3.19 7.26 -18.05
CA ILE A 89 3.32 5.80 -17.86
C ILE A 89 3.59 5.47 -16.39
N PRO A 90 3.06 4.34 -15.87
CA PRO A 90 3.37 3.89 -14.53
C PRO A 90 4.70 3.13 -14.50
N LYS A 91 5.52 3.40 -13.49
CA LYS A 91 6.75 2.63 -13.19
C LYS A 91 6.71 2.11 -11.76
N LEU A 92 6.89 0.80 -11.60
CA LEU A 92 6.86 0.09 -10.32
C LEU A 92 7.94 0.65 -9.40
N ILE A 93 7.54 0.97 -8.17
CA ILE A 93 8.42 1.40 -7.08
C ILE A 93 8.50 0.30 -6.03
N GLU A 94 7.35 -0.24 -5.65
CA GLU A 94 7.25 -1.24 -4.59
C GLU A 94 6.03 -2.16 -4.82
N LEU A 95 6.15 -3.40 -4.35
CA LEU A 95 5.11 -4.42 -4.42
C LEU A 95 5.08 -5.11 -3.06
N GLN A 96 3.89 -5.26 -2.44
CA GLN A 96 3.74 -5.84 -1.11
C GLN A 96 2.51 -6.76 -1.03
N GLY A 97 2.64 -7.88 -0.32
CA GLY A 97 1.54 -8.80 0.00
C GLY A 97 0.84 -8.49 1.33
N PHE A 98 0.79 -7.21 1.73
CA PHE A 98 0.35 -6.81 3.07
C PHE A 98 -0.76 -5.75 3.01
N PRO A 99 -1.94 -6.01 3.57
CA PRO A 99 -3.10 -5.14 3.38
C PRO A 99 -3.14 -3.97 4.34
N SER A 100 -3.16 -2.72 3.87
CA SER A 100 -3.36 -1.53 4.73
C SER A 100 -4.25 -0.49 4.07
N LEU A 101 -5.04 0.25 4.86
CA LEU A 101 -5.78 1.45 4.46
C LEU A 101 -7.00 1.23 3.55
N TYR A 102 -7.50 0.00 3.41
CA TYR A 102 -8.62 -0.33 2.50
C TYR A 102 -9.91 0.42 2.85
N CYS A 103 -10.29 0.44 4.13
CA CYS A 103 -11.52 1.12 4.57
C CYS A 103 -11.31 2.63 4.69
N TYR A 104 -10.13 3.06 5.14
CA TYR A 104 -9.82 4.48 5.26
C TYR A 104 -9.78 5.20 3.90
N GLN A 105 -9.24 4.57 2.85
CA GLN A 105 -9.21 5.19 1.52
C GLN A 105 -10.63 5.44 0.98
N LEU A 106 -11.57 4.51 1.21
CA LEU A 106 -12.97 4.70 0.83
C LEU A 106 -13.58 5.91 1.56
N LEU A 107 -13.41 5.97 2.89
CA LEU A 107 -13.88 7.09 3.71
C LEU A 107 -13.31 8.43 3.21
N LEU A 108 -12.01 8.46 2.92
CA LEU A 108 -11.34 9.67 2.44
C LEU A 108 -11.89 10.10 1.07
N ALA A 109 -12.06 9.17 0.14
CA ALA A 109 -12.57 9.45 -1.21
C ALA A 109 -14.01 9.98 -1.20
N GLU A 110 -14.86 9.40 -0.36
CA GLU A 110 -16.23 9.86 -0.17
C GLU A 110 -16.31 11.23 0.49
N THR A 111 -15.42 11.50 1.46
CA THR A 111 -15.38 12.80 2.13
C THR A 111 -14.88 13.88 1.17
N TYR A 112 -13.86 13.61 0.35
CA TYR A 112 -13.49 14.52 -0.76
C TYR A 112 -14.68 14.79 -1.69
N SER A 113 -15.38 13.73 -2.10
CA SER A 113 -16.49 13.84 -3.04
C SER A 113 -17.61 14.72 -2.50
N ARG A 114 -17.94 14.57 -1.21
CA ARG A 114 -18.96 15.36 -0.53
C ARG A 114 -18.52 16.80 -0.29
N VAL A 115 -17.35 17.03 0.29
CA VAL A 115 -16.89 18.37 0.70
C VAL A 115 -16.57 19.26 -0.50
N TYR A 116 -16.06 18.68 -1.60
CA TYR A 116 -15.65 19.42 -2.79
C TYR A 116 -16.63 19.31 -3.96
N ASP A 117 -17.83 18.74 -3.75
CA ASP A 117 -18.87 18.62 -4.76
C ASP A 117 -18.37 17.93 -6.05
N LEU A 118 -17.70 16.78 -5.89
CA LEU A 118 -17.06 16.05 -6.99
C LEU A 118 -17.96 14.92 -7.53
N HIS A 119 -19.22 15.26 -7.82
CA HIS A 119 -20.13 14.33 -8.46
C HIS A 119 -19.62 13.90 -9.84
N GLY A 120 -19.76 12.60 -10.15
CA GLY A 120 -19.32 12.01 -11.42
C GLY A 120 -17.82 11.71 -11.52
N PHE A 121 -17.10 11.72 -10.40
CA PHE A 121 -15.76 11.15 -10.28
C PHE A 121 -15.83 9.83 -9.52
N ASP A 122 -15.16 8.80 -10.02
CA ASP A 122 -15.23 7.45 -9.45
C ASP A 122 -14.06 7.23 -8.47
N PRO A 123 -14.33 6.93 -7.19
CA PRO A 123 -13.28 6.68 -6.18
C PRO A 123 -12.72 5.26 -6.21
N LEU A 124 -13.46 4.34 -6.84
CA LEU A 124 -13.18 2.92 -6.88
C LEU A 124 -12.74 2.48 -8.28
N LEU A 125 -12.04 1.36 -8.33
CA LEU A 125 -11.53 0.75 -9.57
C LEU A 125 -12.44 -0.38 -10.04
N SER A 126 -12.17 -0.91 -11.24
CA SER A 126 -12.85 -2.09 -11.80
C SER A 126 -14.38 -2.00 -11.84
N GLY A 127 -14.92 -0.78 -11.93
CA GLY A 127 -16.37 -0.54 -11.99
C GLY A 127 -17.12 -0.84 -10.69
N LEU A 128 -16.41 -0.98 -9.56
CA LEU A 128 -17.03 -1.16 -8.26
C LEU A 128 -17.75 0.11 -7.82
N ASP A 129 -18.84 -0.08 -7.10
CA ASP A 129 -19.47 0.94 -6.26
C ASP A 129 -19.23 0.64 -4.78
N ARG A 130 -19.74 1.50 -3.90
CA ARG A 130 -19.56 1.36 -2.45
C ARG A 130 -20.03 0.01 -1.93
N GLU A 131 -21.20 -0.46 -2.36
CA GLU A 131 -21.83 -1.68 -1.84
C GLU A 131 -21.04 -2.92 -2.29
N THR A 132 -20.78 -3.00 -3.59
CA THR A 132 -20.00 -4.10 -4.19
C THR A 132 -18.55 -4.13 -3.69
N TYR A 133 -17.93 -2.97 -3.42
CA TYR A 133 -16.62 -2.89 -2.78
C TYR A 133 -16.62 -3.45 -1.35
N LEU A 134 -17.56 -3.00 -0.51
CA LEU A 134 -17.64 -3.45 0.89
C LEU A 134 -18.01 -4.93 0.99
N ASP A 135 -18.87 -5.45 0.10
CA ASP A 135 -19.16 -6.87 -0.01
C ASP A 135 -17.90 -7.67 -0.39
N TYR A 136 -17.16 -7.22 -1.42
CA TYR A 136 -15.94 -7.90 -1.86
C TYR A 136 -14.84 -7.90 -0.79
N LEU A 137 -14.68 -6.78 -0.08
CA LEU A 137 -13.76 -6.66 1.04
C LEU A 137 -14.19 -7.55 2.23
N SER A 138 -15.49 -7.59 2.53
CA SER A 138 -16.04 -8.46 3.59
C SER A 138 -15.81 -9.93 3.28
N LYS A 139 -16.00 -10.36 2.02
CA LYS A 139 -15.69 -11.72 1.58
C LYS A 139 -14.22 -12.07 1.77
N ALA A 140 -13.30 -11.15 1.47
CA ALA A 140 -11.88 -11.37 1.72
C ALA A 140 -11.57 -11.51 3.22
N VAL A 141 -12.10 -10.59 4.03
CA VAL A 141 -11.83 -10.52 5.48
C VAL A 141 -12.43 -11.71 6.22
N TYR A 142 -13.71 -12.02 6.00
CA TYR A 142 -14.43 -13.03 6.77
C TYR A 142 -14.38 -14.42 6.12
N ALA A 143 -14.42 -14.51 4.79
CA ALA A 143 -14.72 -15.75 4.08
C ALA A 143 -15.95 -16.44 4.70
N ASP A 144 -15.83 -17.68 5.15
CA ASP A 144 -16.90 -18.43 5.84
C ASP A 144 -16.80 -18.36 7.39
N ALA A 145 -15.88 -17.56 7.94
CA ALA A 145 -15.68 -17.46 9.39
C ALA A 145 -16.74 -16.57 10.05
N ASP A 146 -17.06 -16.87 11.31
CA ASP A 146 -17.94 -16.04 12.13
C ASP A 146 -17.30 -14.65 12.35
N PRO A 147 -17.99 -13.53 12.03
CA PRO A 147 -17.50 -12.19 12.30
C PRO A 147 -17.13 -11.95 13.77
N SER A 148 -17.80 -12.62 14.72
CA SER A 148 -17.49 -12.52 16.16
C SER A 148 -16.20 -13.25 16.57
N ALA A 149 -15.69 -14.14 15.72
CA ALA A 149 -14.42 -14.87 15.90
C ALA A 149 -13.33 -14.43 14.89
N THR A 150 -13.58 -13.33 14.18
CA THR A 150 -12.65 -12.76 13.18
C THR A 150 -12.15 -11.39 13.66
N PHE A 151 -10.83 -11.21 13.69
CA PHE A 151 -10.23 -9.99 14.24
C PHE A 151 -9.14 -9.41 13.35
N LEU A 152 -9.09 -8.07 13.29
CA LEU A 152 -7.89 -7.35 12.89
C LEU A 152 -6.88 -7.43 14.02
N VAL A 153 -5.69 -7.98 13.75
CA VAL A 153 -4.64 -8.15 14.76
C VAL A 153 -3.48 -7.22 14.44
N GLU A 154 -3.12 -6.39 15.40
CA GLU A 154 -2.06 -5.39 15.27
C GLU A 154 -1.27 -5.29 16.59
N ILE A 155 -0.02 -4.81 16.52
CA ILE A 155 0.76 -4.46 17.69
C ILE A 155 0.39 -3.06 18.20
N ASP A 156 0.02 -2.99 19.47
CA ASP A 156 -0.32 -1.76 20.19
C ASP A 156 -1.22 -0.82 19.34
N PRO A 157 -2.43 -1.28 18.92
CA PRO A 157 -3.20 -0.66 17.84
C PRO A 157 -3.54 0.82 18.06
N SER A 158 -3.62 1.25 19.32
CA SER A 158 -3.92 2.63 19.70
C SER A 158 -2.80 3.62 19.34
N LEU A 159 -1.56 3.13 19.20
CA LEU A 159 -0.37 3.90 18.87
C LEU A 159 -0.08 3.97 17.36
N GLN A 160 -0.78 3.16 16.57
CA GLN A 160 -0.50 3.03 15.15
C GLN A 160 -1.02 4.23 14.35
N LYS A 161 -0.18 4.74 13.43
CA LYS A 161 -0.56 5.86 12.54
C LYS A 161 -1.69 5.50 11.58
N THR A 162 -1.82 4.21 11.26
CA THR A 162 -2.90 3.67 10.42
C THR A 162 -4.18 3.36 11.19
N ARG A 163 -4.27 3.69 12.49
CA ARG A 163 -5.47 3.53 13.31
C ARG A 163 -6.78 4.05 12.68
N PRO A 164 -6.79 5.14 11.89
CA PRO A 164 -8.00 5.53 11.15
C PRO A 164 -8.63 4.39 10.33
N ASP A 165 -7.82 3.51 9.75
CA ASP A 165 -8.30 2.36 8.97
C ASP A 165 -8.93 1.29 9.85
N PHE A 166 -8.40 1.07 11.06
CA PHE A 166 -8.95 0.09 12.00
C PHE A 166 -10.36 0.49 12.44
N ILE A 167 -10.55 1.78 12.75
CA ILE A 167 -11.86 2.35 13.07
C ILE A 167 -12.79 2.27 11.86
N ALA A 168 -12.27 2.52 10.65
CA ALA A 168 -13.06 2.42 9.44
C ALA A 168 -13.50 0.98 9.15
N PHE A 169 -12.64 -0.01 9.36
CA PHE A 169 -12.98 -1.43 9.30
C PHE A 169 -14.10 -1.79 10.27
N GLU A 170 -14.00 -1.37 11.53
CA GLU A 170 -15.04 -1.64 12.53
C GLU A 170 -16.37 -0.98 12.16
N LYS A 171 -16.37 0.28 11.74
CA LYS A 171 -17.59 1.02 11.40
C LYS A 171 -18.25 0.60 10.09
N LEU A 172 -17.46 0.16 9.10
CA LEU A 172 -17.98 -0.17 7.76
C LEU A 172 -18.39 -1.63 7.63
N ILE A 173 -17.63 -2.56 8.22
CA ILE A 173 -17.88 -4.00 8.06
C ILE A 173 -17.95 -4.77 9.40
N GLY A 174 -17.75 -4.10 10.54
CA GLY A 174 -17.87 -4.73 11.86
C GLY A 174 -16.61 -5.45 12.36
N LEU A 175 -15.46 -5.27 11.70
CA LEU A 175 -14.23 -5.97 12.06
C LEU A 175 -13.58 -5.34 13.29
N LYS A 176 -13.65 -6.03 14.44
CA LYS A 176 -13.01 -5.60 15.68
C LYS A 176 -11.48 -5.72 15.58
N THR A 177 -10.79 -4.77 16.20
CA THR A 177 -9.32 -4.76 16.31
C THR A 177 -8.89 -5.22 17.70
N ILE A 178 -7.89 -6.09 17.77
CA ILE A 178 -7.28 -6.55 19.02
C ILE A 178 -5.76 -6.37 19.01
N ASN A 179 -5.17 -6.24 20.19
CA ASN A 179 -3.72 -6.23 20.33
C ASN A 179 -3.19 -7.66 20.26
N ILE A 180 -2.15 -7.90 19.47
CA ILE A 180 -1.51 -9.22 19.37
C ILE A 180 -0.98 -9.72 20.73
N ARG A 181 -0.62 -8.80 21.64
CA ARG A 181 -0.14 -9.13 23.00
C ARG A 181 -1.22 -9.76 23.89
N ASP A 182 -2.49 -9.48 23.60
CA ASP A 182 -3.62 -9.97 24.38
C ASP A 182 -4.07 -11.37 23.92
N ILE A 183 -3.44 -11.90 22.85
CA ILE A 183 -3.73 -13.24 22.34
C ILE A 183 -3.04 -14.28 23.24
N THR A 184 -3.83 -15.25 23.67
CA THR A 184 -3.39 -16.41 24.45
C THR A 184 -3.58 -17.69 23.65
N ARG A 185 -2.71 -18.67 23.88
CA ARG A 185 -2.75 -19.98 23.21
C ARG A 185 -3.19 -21.06 24.19
N ASN A 186 -4.12 -21.91 23.78
CA ASN A 186 -4.44 -23.16 24.47
C ASN A 186 -4.51 -24.31 23.45
N GLY A 187 -3.51 -25.20 23.50
CA GLY A 187 -3.31 -26.22 22.48
C GLY A 187 -2.98 -25.60 21.12
N ARG A 188 -3.80 -25.87 20.10
CA ARG A 188 -3.69 -25.28 18.76
C ARG A 188 -4.55 -24.03 18.57
N SER A 189 -5.43 -23.74 19.51
CA SER A 189 -6.40 -22.66 19.40
C SER A 189 -5.86 -21.37 20.02
N LEU A 190 -6.21 -20.24 19.40
CA LEU A 190 -5.93 -18.91 19.91
C LEU A 190 -7.19 -18.29 20.53
N PHE A 191 -7.00 -17.48 21.57
CA PHE A 191 -8.07 -16.82 22.29
C PHE A 191 -7.70 -15.37 22.60
N THR A 192 -8.71 -14.51 22.66
CA THR A 192 -8.62 -13.13 23.17
C THR A 192 -9.76 -12.86 24.16
N THR A 193 -9.76 -11.71 24.80
CA THR A 193 -10.85 -11.26 25.69
C THR A 193 -11.57 -10.08 25.06
N ILE A 194 -12.86 -10.25 24.79
CA ILE A 194 -13.76 -9.20 24.29
C ILE A 194 -14.84 -8.96 25.33
N ASP A 195 -15.00 -7.73 25.78
CA ASP A 195 -16.02 -7.34 26.78
C ASP A 195 -16.02 -8.24 28.03
N GLY A 196 -14.82 -8.63 28.49
CA GLY A 196 -14.62 -9.50 29.65
C GLY A 196 -14.88 -10.99 29.40
N ARG A 197 -15.13 -11.41 28.15
CA ARG A 197 -15.38 -12.80 27.77
C ARG A 197 -14.25 -13.36 26.91
N THR A 198 -13.76 -14.54 27.28
CA THR A 198 -12.83 -15.31 26.45
C THR A 198 -13.51 -15.71 25.15
N THR A 199 -12.91 -15.34 24.02
CA THR A 199 -13.41 -15.58 22.67
C THR A 199 -12.36 -16.32 21.88
N LYS A 200 -12.73 -17.43 21.23
CA LYS A 200 -11.84 -18.16 20.31
C LYS A 200 -11.63 -17.30 19.06
N ILE A 201 -10.39 -17.28 18.56
CA ILE A 201 -10.04 -16.64 17.30
C ILE A 201 -10.02 -17.72 16.23
N ASP A 202 -10.94 -17.65 15.27
CA ASP A 202 -11.00 -18.58 14.14
C ASP A 202 -10.32 -18.00 12.90
N ARG A 203 -10.27 -16.66 12.77
CA ARG A 203 -9.65 -16.00 11.63
C ARG A 203 -8.97 -14.69 12.00
N ILE A 204 -7.77 -14.47 11.46
CA ILE A 204 -6.98 -13.26 11.68
C ILE A 204 -6.79 -12.50 10.38
N PHE A 205 -7.17 -11.22 10.39
CA PHE A 205 -6.72 -10.22 9.43
C PHE A 205 -5.47 -9.54 9.99
N ASN A 206 -4.29 -9.99 9.54
CA ASN A 206 -3.02 -9.56 10.14
C ASN A 206 -2.62 -8.16 9.66
N ARG A 207 -2.34 -7.28 10.62
CA ARG A 207 -1.77 -5.95 10.43
C ARG A 207 -0.47 -5.74 11.22
N ALA A 208 -0.04 -6.72 12.02
CA ALA A 208 1.25 -6.69 12.69
C ALA A 208 2.41 -7.08 11.75
N ILE A 209 3.49 -6.28 11.77
CA ILE A 209 4.73 -6.52 11.01
C ILE A 209 5.81 -7.05 11.95
N LEU A 210 6.40 -8.20 11.60
CA LEU A 210 7.42 -8.88 12.40
C LEU A 210 8.64 -8.01 12.75
N ASP A 211 9.18 -7.25 11.78
CA ASP A 211 10.37 -6.42 12.04
C ASP A 211 10.10 -5.31 13.09
N GLU A 212 8.89 -4.76 13.12
CA GLU A 212 8.48 -3.78 14.13
C GLU A 212 8.39 -4.43 15.52
N MET A 213 7.97 -5.69 15.57
CA MET A 213 7.86 -6.45 16.81
C MET A 213 9.23 -6.76 17.41
N ASP A 214 10.20 -7.12 16.56
CA ASP A 214 11.59 -7.37 16.98
C ASP A 214 12.22 -6.09 17.55
N ASP A 215 12.03 -4.94 16.87
CA ASP A 215 12.50 -3.62 17.34
C ASP A 215 11.89 -3.23 18.70
N LEU A 216 10.63 -3.62 18.96
CA LEU A 216 9.92 -3.34 20.21
C LEU A 216 10.16 -4.39 21.32
N GLY A 217 10.92 -5.47 21.03
CA GLY A 217 11.17 -6.55 21.99
C GLY A 217 9.90 -7.26 22.43
N VAL A 218 8.97 -7.50 21.49
CA VAL A 218 7.66 -8.07 21.80
C VAL A 218 7.77 -9.58 21.97
N GLU A 219 7.51 -10.06 23.18
CA GLU A 219 7.35 -11.49 23.42
C GLU A 219 5.88 -11.88 23.17
N LEU A 220 5.68 -12.80 22.21
CA LEU A 220 4.37 -13.36 21.91
C LEU A 220 4.13 -14.67 22.67
N ASN A 221 2.86 -14.93 22.97
CA ASN A 221 2.41 -16.20 23.56
C ASN A 221 2.28 -17.34 22.51
N PHE A 222 2.63 -17.08 21.26
CA PHE A 222 2.63 -18.05 20.15
C PHE A 222 3.67 -17.64 19.10
N SER A 223 4.04 -18.57 18.23
CA SER A 223 4.88 -18.34 17.08
C SER A 223 4.05 -18.37 15.79
N TRP A 224 4.41 -17.54 14.82
CA TRP A 224 3.84 -17.59 13.46
C TRP A 224 4.13 -18.91 12.73
N ASN A 225 5.11 -19.68 13.21
CA ASN A 225 5.46 -21.01 12.66
C ASN A 225 4.75 -22.16 13.39
N ASP A 226 3.92 -21.87 14.40
CA ASP A 226 3.16 -22.90 15.11
C ASP A 226 2.07 -23.50 14.21
N ASP A 227 1.76 -24.78 14.43
CA ASP A 227 0.59 -25.44 13.83
C ASP A 227 -0.71 -25.05 14.57
N LEU A 228 -1.27 -23.90 14.20
CA LEU A 228 -2.44 -23.29 14.83
C LEU A 228 -3.74 -23.56 14.06
N ASP A 229 -4.84 -23.76 14.79
CA ASP A 229 -6.21 -23.88 14.26
C ASP A 229 -6.80 -22.48 14.03
N VAL A 230 -6.20 -21.73 13.10
CA VAL A 230 -6.62 -20.38 12.74
C VAL A 230 -6.48 -20.15 11.24
N ALA A 231 -7.48 -19.51 10.64
CA ALA A 231 -7.44 -19.08 9.25
C ALA A 231 -6.85 -17.66 9.12
N TRP A 232 -6.29 -17.36 7.95
CA TRP A 232 -5.68 -16.04 7.68
C TRP A 232 -6.41 -15.31 6.56
N ALA A 233 -6.85 -14.08 6.85
CA ALA A 233 -7.23 -13.12 5.84
C ALA A 233 -5.97 -12.38 5.34
N GLY A 234 -5.24 -13.06 4.45
CA GLY A 234 -3.91 -12.63 4.02
C GLY A 234 -2.85 -13.25 4.94
N HIS A 235 -2.28 -14.38 4.50
CA HIS A 235 -1.27 -15.07 5.28
C HIS A 235 0.00 -14.20 5.45
N PRO A 236 0.54 -14.04 6.67
CA PRO A 236 1.69 -13.16 6.94
C PRO A 236 2.93 -13.43 6.09
N SER A 237 3.14 -14.68 5.66
CA SER A 237 4.27 -15.06 4.80
C SER A 237 4.34 -14.27 3.48
N TRP A 238 3.21 -13.75 2.97
CA TRP A 238 3.19 -12.95 1.76
C TRP A 238 3.93 -11.62 1.90
N TYR A 239 4.10 -11.11 3.12
CA TYR A 239 4.97 -9.97 3.42
C TYR A 239 6.42 -10.23 2.98
N PHE A 240 6.92 -11.46 3.18
CA PHE A 240 8.29 -11.84 2.82
C PHE A 240 8.42 -12.34 1.40
N LYS A 241 7.41 -13.07 0.89
CA LYS A 241 7.41 -13.62 -0.47
C LYS A 241 7.35 -12.53 -1.52
N ILE A 242 6.45 -11.56 -1.34
CA ILE A 242 6.32 -10.42 -2.24
C ILE A 242 7.16 -9.28 -1.68
N SER A 243 8.45 -9.30 -2.07
CA SER A 243 9.48 -8.40 -1.58
C SER A 243 10.42 -7.96 -2.70
N LYS A 244 11.46 -7.17 -2.37
CA LYS A 244 12.48 -6.72 -3.34
C LYS A 244 13.14 -7.88 -4.10
N GLN A 245 13.14 -9.08 -3.53
CA GLN A 245 13.70 -10.28 -4.14
C GLN A 245 12.93 -10.74 -5.38
N THR A 246 11.65 -10.37 -5.52
CA THR A 246 10.87 -10.75 -6.71
C THR A 246 11.20 -9.89 -7.92
N LEU A 247 11.71 -8.66 -7.73
CA LEU A 247 11.88 -7.67 -8.78
C LEU A 247 12.69 -8.14 -10.00
N PRO A 248 13.83 -8.86 -9.86
CA PRO A 248 14.59 -9.37 -11.02
C PRO A 248 13.82 -10.37 -11.89
N TYR A 249 12.78 -11.02 -11.36
CA TYR A 249 11.99 -12.03 -12.06
C TYR A 249 10.74 -11.46 -12.75
N LEU A 250 10.45 -10.17 -12.55
CA LEU A 250 9.27 -9.53 -13.11
C LEU A 250 9.59 -8.98 -14.50
N HIS A 251 8.79 -9.37 -15.48
CA HIS A 251 8.92 -8.97 -16.88
C HIS A 251 7.67 -8.21 -17.32
N HIS A 252 7.70 -6.90 -17.19
CA HIS A 252 6.62 -6.02 -17.58
C HIS A 252 7.16 -4.61 -17.95
N PRO A 253 6.59 -3.89 -18.93
CA PRO A 253 7.06 -2.54 -19.31
C PRO A 253 7.08 -1.52 -18.16
N SER A 254 6.19 -1.69 -17.18
CA SER A 254 6.16 -0.85 -15.98
C SER A 254 7.19 -1.24 -14.93
N VAL A 255 7.88 -2.37 -15.05
CA VAL A 255 8.91 -2.77 -14.07
C VAL A 255 10.27 -2.25 -14.55
N PRO A 256 10.95 -1.40 -13.76
CA PRO A 256 12.32 -0.99 -14.07
C PRO A 256 13.24 -2.20 -14.11
N ARG A 257 14.16 -2.25 -15.08
CA ARG A 257 15.07 -3.39 -15.21
C ARG A 257 15.85 -3.56 -13.90
N THR A 258 15.80 -4.77 -13.36
CA THR A 258 16.40 -5.09 -12.07
C THR A 258 17.18 -6.38 -12.19
N VAL A 259 18.40 -6.42 -11.64
CA VAL A 259 19.25 -7.61 -11.61
C VAL A 259 19.87 -7.79 -10.24
N PHE A 260 20.18 -9.03 -9.85
CA PHE A 260 21.04 -9.25 -8.69
C PHE A 260 22.46 -8.80 -8.99
N VAL A 261 23.15 -8.27 -7.98
CA VAL A 261 24.56 -7.90 -8.12
C VAL A 261 25.43 -9.13 -8.40
N SER A 262 25.04 -10.30 -7.91
CA SER A 262 25.69 -11.59 -8.22
C SER A 262 25.65 -11.96 -9.71
N ASP A 263 24.67 -11.43 -10.45
CA ASP A 263 24.39 -11.83 -11.83
C ASP A 263 24.94 -10.81 -12.85
N LEU A 264 25.62 -9.76 -12.36
CA LEU A 264 26.27 -8.78 -13.22
C LEU A 264 27.48 -9.41 -13.92
N SER A 265 27.42 -9.48 -15.25
CA SER A 265 28.60 -9.83 -16.07
C SER A 265 29.68 -8.75 -16.02
N SER A 266 29.27 -7.48 -15.89
CA SER A 266 30.13 -6.32 -15.70
C SER A 266 29.34 -5.18 -15.06
N ILE A 267 30.01 -4.30 -14.32
CA ILE A 267 29.41 -3.07 -13.78
C ILE A 267 29.06 -2.13 -14.96
N PRO A 268 27.81 -1.62 -15.06
CA PRO A 268 27.44 -0.66 -16.09
C PRO A 268 28.31 0.60 -16.07
N ALA A 269 28.68 1.13 -17.25
CA ALA A 269 29.54 2.31 -17.35
C ALA A 269 28.89 3.60 -16.81
N ASN A 270 27.56 3.72 -16.92
CA ASN A 270 26.80 4.84 -16.39
C ASN A 270 25.86 4.36 -15.27
N LEU A 271 26.29 4.55 -14.03
CA LEU A 271 25.52 4.16 -12.85
C LEU A 271 24.56 5.25 -12.34
N ASN A 272 24.60 6.48 -12.90
CA ASN A 272 23.69 7.57 -12.50
C ASN A 272 22.21 7.23 -12.74
N ASP A 273 21.96 6.33 -13.69
CA ASP A 273 20.64 5.82 -14.05
C ASP A 273 20.25 4.56 -13.27
N TYR A 274 20.94 4.25 -12.17
CA TYR A 274 20.65 3.09 -11.33
C TYR A 274 20.46 3.45 -9.86
N VAL A 275 19.84 2.52 -9.15
CA VAL A 275 19.67 2.52 -7.70
C VAL A 275 20.13 1.16 -7.19
N LEU A 276 21.08 1.16 -6.27
CA LEU A 276 21.58 -0.03 -5.58
C LEU A 276 20.80 -0.22 -4.28
N LYS A 277 20.22 -1.40 -4.08
CA LYS A 277 19.36 -1.70 -2.93
C LYS A 277 19.72 -3.05 -2.31
N PRO A 278 19.88 -3.15 -0.97
CA PRO A 278 19.91 -4.42 -0.29
C PRO A 278 18.50 -5.01 -0.19
N LEU A 279 18.39 -6.34 -0.24
CA LEU A 279 17.10 -7.05 -0.16
C LEU A 279 16.48 -6.95 1.23
N PHE A 280 17.30 -7.12 2.27
CA PHE A 280 16.88 -7.23 3.67
C PHE A 280 16.93 -5.90 4.44
N SER A 281 16.75 -4.77 3.73
CA SER A 281 16.61 -3.47 4.37
C SER A 281 15.21 -2.89 4.22
N PHE A 282 14.71 -2.39 5.35
CA PHE A 282 13.39 -1.78 5.47
C PHE A 282 13.51 -0.25 5.54
N ALA A 283 12.45 0.45 5.12
CA ALA A 283 12.34 1.91 5.16
C ALA A 283 13.48 2.69 4.44
N GLY A 284 14.08 2.12 3.39
CA GLY A 284 15.09 2.80 2.57
C GLY A 284 16.51 2.85 3.15
N LYS A 285 16.77 2.18 4.28
CA LYS A 285 18.13 2.05 4.82
C LYS A 285 19.03 1.34 3.79
N GLY A 286 20.21 1.89 3.51
CA GLY A 286 21.19 1.29 2.59
C GLY A 286 20.87 1.42 1.09
N VAL A 287 19.87 2.22 0.69
CA VAL A 287 19.59 2.51 -0.71
C VAL A 287 20.53 3.61 -1.21
N THR A 288 21.27 3.34 -2.29
CA THR A 288 22.17 4.30 -2.93
C THR A 288 21.64 4.65 -4.32
N VAL A 289 21.23 5.91 -4.51
CA VAL A 289 20.78 6.45 -5.80
C VAL A 289 21.97 6.96 -6.58
N GLY A 290 22.14 6.53 -7.82
CA GLY A 290 23.32 6.86 -8.63
C GLY A 290 24.61 6.36 -7.99
N PRO A 291 24.76 5.06 -7.69
CA PRO A 291 25.99 4.53 -7.10
C PRO A 291 27.20 4.78 -8.01
N ASP A 292 28.41 4.70 -7.46
CA ASP A 292 29.63 4.54 -8.25
C ASP A 292 30.09 3.07 -8.23
N SER A 293 31.15 2.74 -8.98
CA SER A 293 31.67 1.36 -9.04
C SER A 293 32.11 0.86 -7.68
N SER A 294 32.66 1.73 -6.83
CA SER A 294 33.17 1.36 -5.51
C SER A 294 32.06 0.87 -4.58
N HIS A 295 30.85 1.42 -4.68
CA HIS A 295 29.70 0.95 -3.90
C HIS A 295 29.33 -0.50 -4.23
N ILE A 296 29.58 -0.96 -5.46
CA ILE A 296 29.29 -2.33 -5.89
C ILE A 296 30.47 -3.25 -5.54
N GLU A 297 31.70 -2.79 -5.78
CA GLU A 297 32.93 -3.56 -5.53
C GLU A 297 33.16 -3.85 -4.05
N GLN A 298 32.72 -2.96 -3.15
CA GLN A 298 32.81 -3.14 -1.70
C GLN A 298 31.82 -4.18 -1.14
N ILE A 299 30.82 -4.61 -1.92
CA ILE A 299 29.90 -5.66 -1.49
C ILE A 299 30.65 -7.00 -1.50
N PRO A 300 30.80 -7.69 -0.35
CA PRO A 300 31.45 -8.98 -0.29
C PRO A 300 30.79 -9.98 -1.25
N ASP A 301 31.58 -10.80 -1.94
CA ASP A 301 31.07 -11.72 -2.97
C ASP A 301 29.92 -12.61 -2.47
N HIS A 302 30.03 -13.10 -1.22
CA HIS A 302 29.00 -13.94 -0.59
C HIS A 302 27.69 -13.21 -0.27
N ASP A 303 27.70 -11.88 -0.25
CA ASP A 303 26.54 -11.04 -0.02
C ASP A 303 25.94 -10.46 -1.31
N ARG A 304 26.60 -10.57 -2.47
CA ARG A 304 26.13 -9.96 -3.73
C ARG A 304 24.75 -10.45 -4.17
N SER A 305 24.35 -11.68 -3.83
CA SER A 305 23.00 -12.20 -4.09
C SER A 305 21.92 -11.54 -3.23
N LYS A 306 22.30 -10.80 -2.18
CA LYS A 306 21.42 -10.03 -1.28
C LYS A 306 21.28 -8.57 -1.71
N TRP A 307 21.79 -8.21 -2.88
CA TRP A 307 21.73 -6.85 -3.42
C TRP A 307 21.18 -6.88 -4.85
N ILE A 308 20.41 -5.85 -5.18
CA ILE A 308 19.89 -5.62 -6.53
C ILE A 308 20.37 -4.27 -7.07
N LEU A 309 20.66 -4.25 -8.37
CA LEU A 309 20.87 -3.03 -9.14
C LEU A 309 19.64 -2.82 -10.03
N GLN A 310 18.93 -1.72 -9.80
CA GLN A 310 17.67 -1.40 -10.47
C GLN A 310 17.79 -0.10 -11.27
N GLU A 311 17.20 -0.04 -12.46
CA GLU A 311 17.08 1.21 -13.21
C GLU A 311 16.32 2.27 -12.42
N ARG A 312 16.86 3.49 -12.42
CA ARG A 312 16.32 4.63 -11.67
C ARG A 312 15.01 5.07 -12.29
N VAL A 313 13.97 5.13 -11.46
CA VAL A 313 12.68 5.70 -11.84
C VAL A 313 12.72 7.22 -11.73
N ARG A 314 12.36 7.92 -12.81
CA ARG A 314 12.29 9.38 -12.89
C ARG A 314 10.83 9.83 -12.85
N TYR A 315 10.40 10.33 -11.70
CA TYR A 315 9.03 10.79 -11.50
C TYR A 315 8.76 12.03 -12.35
N ALA A 316 7.57 12.09 -12.94
CA ALA A 316 7.07 13.24 -13.67
C ALA A 316 6.41 14.25 -12.73
N ASP A 317 6.68 15.54 -12.95
CA ASP A 317 5.89 16.62 -12.38
C ASP A 317 4.54 16.66 -13.12
N CYS A 318 3.51 16.03 -12.55
CA CYS A 318 2.29 15.69 -13.27
C CYS A 318 0.99 16.09 -12.55
N VAL A 319 1.08 16.55 -11.31
CA VAL A 319 -0.06 17.01 -10.52
C VAL A 319 0.07 18.52 -10.27
N PRO A 320 -0.58 19.38 -11.07
CA PRO A 320 -0.51 20.82 -10.87
C PRO A 320 -1.15 21.22 -9.54
N THR A 321 -0.53 22.12 -8.80
CA THR A 321 -1.06 22.70 -7.55
C THR A 321 -0.90 24.22 -7.59
N PRO A 322 -1.58 24.97 -6.70
CA PRO A 322 -1.40 26.42 -6.60
C PRO A 322 0.03 26.87 -6.25
N THR A 323 0.87 25.97 -5.73
CA THR A 323 2.24 26.29 -5.28
C THR A 323 3.33 25.59 -6.09
N GLY A 324 2.99 25.07 -7.26
CA GLY A 324 3.90 24.34 -8.15
C GLY A 324 3.31 23.01 -8.60
N THR A 325 4.09 22.23 -9.35
CA THR A 325 3.66 20.90 -9.81
C THR A 325 4.27 19.83 -8.93
N ASN A 326 3.47 18.86 -8.52
CA ASN A 326 3.94 17.73 -7.73
C ASN A 326 4.19 16.50 -8.59
N LYS A 327 5.07 15.65 -8.05
CA LYS A 327 5.18 14.22 -8.37
C LYS A 327 4.12 13.44 -7.61
N VAL A 328 3.79 12.25 -8.10
CA VAL A 328 2.86 11.35 -7.41
C VAL A 328 3.27 9.89 -7.53
N GLU A 329 3.07 9.18 -6.43
CA GLU A 329 3.09 7.73 -6.34
C GLU A 329 1.67 7.24 -6.09
N ILE A 330 1.17 6.34 -6.93
CA ILE A 330 -0.18 5.78 -6.87
C ILE A 330 -0.06 4.30 -6.51
N ARG A 331 -0.61 3.95 -5.36
CA ARG A 331 -0.79 2.58 -4.90
C ARG A 331 -2.10 2.04 -5.46
N ILE A 332 -2.03 0.94 -6.19
CA ILE A 332 -3.19 0.14 -6.57
C ILE A 332 -3.35 -0.97 -5.54
N MET A 333 -4.51 -1.03 -4.91
CA MET A 333 -4.82 -2.02 -3.89
C MET A 333 -5.68 -3.11 -4.52
N LEU A 334 -5.27 -4.37 -4.37
CA LEU A 334 -5.90 -5.52 -5.00
C LEU A 334 -6.33 -6.57 -3.99
N ILE A 335 -7.46 -7.21 -4.29
CA ILE A 335 -7.99 -8.35 -3.54
C ILE A 335 -8.05 -9.55 -4.49
N TRP A 336 -7.42 -10.66 -4.10
CA TRP A 336 -7.38 -11.90 -4.86
C TRP A 336 -8.11 -13.01 -4.10
N LEU A 337 -9.43 -13.04 -4.24
CA LEU A 337 -10.24 -14.10 -3.64
C LEU A 337 -9.80 -15.48 -4.18
N PRO A 338 -9.85 -16.55 -3.36
CA PRO A 338 -9.38 -17.89 -3.75
C PRO A 338 -9.94 -18.42 -5.07
N GLU A 339 -11.23 -18.15 -5.32
CA GLU A 339 -11.98 -18.55 -6.51
C GLU A 339 -11.67 -17.70 -7.75
N ALA A 340 -11.04 -16.53 -7.58
CA ALA A 340 -10.77 -15.63 -8.67
C ALA A 340 -9.52 -16.06 -9.45
N GLU A 341 -9.61 -16.05 -10.78
CA GLU A 341 -8.49 -16.35 -11.67
C GLU A 341 -7.36 -15.33 -11.47
N LYS A 342 -7.71 -14.05 -11.43
CA LYS A 342 -6.81 -12.90 -11.29
C LYS A 342 -7.22 -12.00 -10.11
N PRO A 343 -6.29 -11.23 -9.52
CA PRO A 343 -6.63 -10.25 -8.50
C PRO A 343 -7.49 -9.13 -9.07
N LEU A 344 -8.38 -8.57 -8.25
CA LEU A 344 -9.23 -7.43 -8.59
C LEU A 344 -8.64 -6.14 -8.01
N PRO A 345 -8.26 -5.15 -8.83
CA PRO A 345 -7.99 -3.80 -8.36
C PRO A 345 -9.24 -3.17 -7.77
N VAL A 346 -9.17 -2.63 -6.55
CA VAL A 346 -10.38 -2.16 -5.85
C VAL A 346 -10.37 -0.68 -5.52
N ILE A 347 -9.24 -0.14 -5.05
CA ILE A 347 -9.13 1.26 -4.63
C ILE A 347 -7.68 1.74 -4.74
N THR A 348 -7.50 3.05 -4.69
CA THR A 348 -6.19 3.70 -4.77
C THR A 348 -5.81 4.41 -3.49
N LEU A 349 -4.51 4.53 -3.26
CA LEU A 349 -3.91 5.50 -2.35
C LEU A 349 -2.90 6.32 -3.14
N ALA A 350 -2.88 7.63 -2.95
CA ALA A 350 -1.92 8.51 -3.57
C ALA A 350 -0.98 9.14 -2.53
N ARG A 351 0.30 9.21 -2.86
CA ARG A 351 1.30 10.00 -2.13
C ARG A 351 1.85 11.04 -3.09
N THR A 352 1.71 12.31 -2.75
CA THR A 352 2.11 13.41 -3.62
C THR A 352 3.04 14.39 -2.90
N GLY A 353 4.05 14.86 -3.61
CA GLY A 353 5.08 15.72 -3.05
C GLY A 353 5.99 16.31 -4.13
N ARG A 354 6.91 17.17 -3.69
CA ARG A 354 7.91 17.83 -4.56
C ARG A 354 9.35 17.38 -4.29
N GLY A 355 9.58 16.66 -3.19
CA GLY A 355 10.88 16.09 -2.86
C GLY A 355 11.21 14.83 -3.66
N ASP A 356 12.37 14.25 -3.38
CA ASP A 356 12.77 12.96 -3.99
C ASP A 356 12.17 11.75 -3.26
N LEU A 357 11.64 11.95 -2.04
CA LEU A 357 10.99 10.91 -1.22
C LEU A 357 9.51 11.25 -1.00
N MET A 358 8.61 10.30 -1.28
CA MET A 358 7.14 10.50 -1.24
C MET A 358 6.47 10.03 0.08
N GLY A 359 7.25 9.53 1.04
CA GLY A 359 6.70 8.99 2.31
C GLY A 359 6.06 10.06 3.21
N ALA A 360 5.07 9.66 4.01
CA ALA A 360 4.32 10.54 4.91
C ALA A 360 5.18 11.32 5.93
N ARG A 361 6.41 10.86 6.21
CA ARG A 361 7.37 11.55 7.10
C ARG A 361 8.04 12.77 6.45
N TYR A 362 8.02 12.89 5.12
CA TYR A 362 8.77 13.90 4.37
C TYR A 362 7.87 15.04 3.84
N ASN A 363 6.57 14.81 3.72
CA ASN A 363 5.64 15.77 3.12
C ASN A 363 5.08 16.76 4.15
N THR A 364 5.74 17.92 4.28
CA THR A 364 5.29 19.03 5.14
C THR A 364 4.74 20.23 4.35
N MET A 365 5.10 20.36 3.07
CA MET A 365 4.74 21.52 2.25
C MET A 365 3.25 21.56 1.89
N PRO A 366 2.64 22.74 1.66
CA PRO A 366 1.26 22.85 1.18
C PRO A 366 1.04 22.04 -0.10
N TRP A 367 -0.16 21.44 -0.23
CA TRP A 367 -0.54 20.61 -1.38
C TRP A 367 0.27 19.31 -1.52
N THR A 368 0.90 18.84 -0.45
CA THR A 368 1.64 17.56 -0.41
C THR A 368 1.11 16.69 0.72
N GLY A 369 1.24 15.37 0.62
CA GLY A 369 0.75 14.46 1.65
C GLY A 369 0.17 13.17 1.08
N SER A 370 -0.65 12.51 1.89
CA SER A 370 -1.39 11.30 1.53
C SER A 370 -2.81 11.66 1.09
N GLY A 371 -3.28 11.03 0.02
CA GLY A 371 -4.61 11.20 -0.54
C GLY A 371 -5.08 9.92 -1.20
N THR A 372 -6.08 10.05 -2.06
CA THR A 372 -6.61 8.98 -2.92
C THR A 372 -6.75 9.51 -4.35
N CYS A 373 -6.90 8.62 -5.33
CA CYS A 373 -7.24 9.02 -6.69
C CYS A 373 -8.75 9.01 -6.91
N LEU A 374 -9.22 9.93 -7.73
CA LEU A 374 -10.56 9.89 -8.32
C LEU A 374 -10.45 9.84 -9.84
N THR A 375 -11.25 8.99 -10.47
CA THR A 375 -11.21 8.76 -11.92
C THR A 375 -12.28 9.56 -12.64
N LYS A 376 -11.93 10.16 -13.78
CA LYS A 376 -12.89 10.87 -14.64
C LYS A 376 -12.66 10.62 -16.12
#